data_AF-A0AAV6KY07-F1
#
_entry.id   AF-A0AAV6KY07-F1
#
_cell.length_a   1.000
_cell.length_b   1.000
_cell.length_c   1.000
_cell.angle_alpha   90.00
_cell.angle_beta   90.00
_cell.angle_gamma   90.00
#
_symmetry.space_group_name_H-M   'P 1'
#
loop_
_entity.id
_entity.type
_entity.pdbx_description
1 polymer ?
#
loop_
_entity_poly.entity_id
_entity_poly.type
_entity_poly.pdbx_seq_one_letter_code
_entity_poly.pdbx_strand_id
1 'polypeptide(L)'
;MRSTCRWWKEGDFMIARYPDGSVIVTLETKEKVTLQPSVLFAEVREEHRPLLSDIFFQWPSIFVRLGNMSTFSRRLALISLVSFVELLEDGSLPKATPEEFASVYGGLAALGSYQLEVDWLYKRIDQMAFLLELPAWRDRLEKVSKELEEVGVTATRLRKRKKKLEGEVAERESANSGGFDMSSHAGQGLRQ
;
A
#
# COMPACT_ATOMS: atom_id res chain seq x y z
N MET A 1 7.87 -39.74 -13.62
CA MET A 1 8.27 -38.35 -13.29
C MET A 1 8.28 -38.22 -11.77
N ARG A 2 9.41 -37.86 -11.15
CA ARG A 2 9.43 -37.56 -9.70
C ARG A 2 8.81 -36.18 -9.52
N SER A 3 7.53 -36.14 -9.17
CA SER A 3 6.82 -34.92 -8.81
C SER A 3 7.43 -34.39 -7.52
N THR A 4 8.31 -33.40 -7.67
CA THR A 4 9.09 -32.82 -6.56
C THR A 4 8.16 -32.02 -5.65
N CYS A 5 8.23 -32.32 -4.35
CA CYS A 5 7.60 -31.53 -3.31
C CYS A 5 8.09 -30.07 -3.41
N ARG A 6 7.15 -29.13 -3.55
CA ARG A 6 7.45 -27.69 -3.58
C ARG A 6 7.31 -27.14 -2.17
N TRP A 7 8.36 -26.49 -1.68
CA TRP A 7 8.39 -25.81 -0.39
C TRP A 7 8.29 -24.31 -0.59
N TRP A 8 7.48 -23.64 0.23
CA TRP A 8 7.43 -22.17 0.30
C TRP A 8 7.07 -21.71 1.71
N LYS A 9 7.31 -20.41 1.98
CA LYS A 9 6.93 -19.77 3.25
C LYS A 9 5.63 -19.00 3.05
N GLU A 10 4.70 -19.14 3.98
CA GLU A 10 3.41 -18.44 4.02
C GLU A 10 3.23 -17.86 5.42
N GLY A 11 3.40 -16.54 5.59
CA GLY A 11 3.46 -15.94 6.93
C GLY A 11 4.56 -16.60 7.77
N ASP A 12 4.17 -17.13 8.93
CA ASP A 12 5.06 -17.83 9.86
C ASP A 12 5.12 -19.35 9.62
N PHE A 13 4.45 -19.84 8.57
CA PHE A 13 4.36 -21.25 8.24
C PHE A 13 5.30 -21.65 7.11
N MET A 14 5.88 -22.84 7.22
CA MET A 14 6.57 -23.51 6.10
C MET A 14 5.66 -24.55 5.48
N ILE A 15 5.38 -24.43 4.19
CA ILE A 15 4.41 -25.24 3.47
C ILE A 15 5.11 -26.18 2.50
N ALA A 16 4.67 -27.43 2.45
CA ALA A 16 5.10 -28.45 1.48
C ALA A 16 3.89 -29.04 0.77
N ARG A 17 3.81 -28.92 -0.56
CA ARG A 17 2.75 -29.55 -1.37
C ARG A 17 3.21 -30.87 -1.97
N TYR A 18 2.32 -31.84 -1.92
CA TYR A 18 2.49 -33.17 -2.49
C TYR A 18 1.67 -33.35 -3.77
N PRO A 19 2.03 -34.34 -4.60
CA PRO A 19 1.42 -34.54 -5.92
C PRO A 19 -0.06 -34.97 -5.86
N ASP A 20 -0.47 -35.56 -4.73
CA ASP A 20 -1.85 -35.94 -4.42
C ASP A 20 -2.71 -34.75 -3.97
N GLY A 21 -2.15 -33.54 -3.95
CA GLY A 21 -2.82 -32.33 -3.48
C GLY A 21 -2.79 -32.15 -1.97
N SER A 22 -2.24 -33.10 -1.21
CA SER A 22 -2.04 -32.92 0.22
C SER A 22 -0.95 -31.89 0.51
N VAL A 23 -1.08 -31.23 1.66
CA VAL A 23 -0.16 -30.19 2.10
C VAL A 23 0.31 -30.48 3.51
N ILE A 24 1.61 -30.43 3.75
CA ILE A 24 2.17 -30.41 5.10
C ILE A 24 2.48 -28.96 5.44
N VAL A 25 1.94 -28.51 6.58
CA VAL A 25 2.22 -27.22 7.18
C VAL A 25 3.11 -27.43 8.39
N THR A 26 4.29 -26.81 8.39
CA THR A 26 5.21 -26.81 9.53
C THR A 26 5.08 -25.48 10.27
N LEU A 27 4.70 -25.57 11.54
CA LEU A 27 4.54 -24.47 12.48
C LEU A 27 5.91 -23.96 12.96
N GLU A 28 5.96 -22.75 13.53
CA GLU A 28 7.19 -22.23 14.17
C GLU A 28 7.71 -23.15 15.29
N THR A 29 6.78 -23.81 15.98
CA THR A 29 7.05 -24.82 17.02
C THR A 29 7.66 -26.12 16.47
N LYS A 30 7.87 -26.22 15.15
CA LYS A 30 8.30 -27.41 14.39
C LYS A 30 7.29 -28.55 14.37
N GLU A 31 6.09 -28.34 14.89
CA GLU A 31 4.97 -29.25 14.71
C GLU A 31 4.53 -29.28 13.24
N LYS A 32 4.11 -30.46 12.77
CA LYS A 32 3.68 -30.69 11.38
C LYS A 32 2.22 -31.08 11.34
N VAL A 33 1.43 -30.33 10.57
CA VAL A 33 0.02 -30.59 10.33
C VAL A 33 -0.15 -31.03 8.88
N THR A 34 -0.78 -32.19 8.68
CA THR A 34 -1.11 -32.69 7.34
C THR A 34 -2.53 -32.30 6.99
N LEU A 35 -2.68 -31.54 5.91
CA LEU A 35 -3.95 -31.09 5.36
C LEU A 35 -4.28 -31.86 4.09
N GLN A 36 -5.45 -32.46 4.07
CA GLN A 36 -5.98 -33.18 2.91
C GLN A 36 -7.30 -32.53 2.49
N PRO A 37 -7.39 -31.94 1.28
CA PRO A 37 -8.62 -31.32 0.79
C PRO A 37 -9.83 -32.27 0.84
N SER A 38 -9.62 -33.53 0.48
CA SER A 38 -10.66 -34.57 0.51
C SER A 38 -11.25 -34.78 1.90
N VAL A 39 -10.46 -34.62 2.95
CA VAL A 39 -10.90 -34.75 4.36
C VAL A 39 -11.49 -33.44 4.87
N LEU A 40 -10.84 -32.32 4.58
CA LEU A 40 -11.27 -30.99 5.03
C LEU A 40 -12.64 -30.62 4.44
N PHE A 41 -12.87 -30.95 3.17
CA PHE A 41 -14.05 -30.52 2.40
C PHE A 41 -15.09 -31.61 2.18
N ALA A 42 -14.94 -32.78 2.82
CA ALA A 42 -15.84 -33.92 2.66
C ALA A 42 -17.32 -33.55 2.87
N GLU A 43 -17.58 -32.76 3.92
CA GLU A 43 -18.93 -32.38 4.39
C GLU A 43 -19.44 -31.06 3.79
N VAL A 44 -18.68 -30.47 2.88
CA VAL A 44 -19.07 -29.26 2.18
C VAL A 44 -19.88 -29.62 0.95
N ARG A 45 -20.88 -28.79 0.64
CA ARG A 45 -21.67 -28.90 -0.58
C ARG A 45 -20.77 -28.82 -1.82
N GLU A 46 -21.13 -29.57 -2.87
CA GLU A 46 -20.34 -29.66 -4.10
C GLU A 46 -20.12 -28.29 -4.75
N GLU A 47 -21.11 -27.40 -4.70
CA GLU A 47 -21.01 -26.05 -5.28
C GLU A 47 -19.87 -25.20 -4.69
N HIS A 48 -19.52 -25.39 -3.42
CA HIS A 48 -18.49 -24.58 -2.76
C HIS A 48 -17.08 -25.18 -2.90
N ARG A 49 -16.97 -26.46 -3.30
CA ARG A 49 -15.69 -27.17 -3.34
C ARG A 49 -14.66 -26.56 -4.30
N PRO A 50 -15.03 -26.05 -5.50
CA PRO A 50 -14.07 -25.41 -6.38
C PRO A 50 -13.41 -24.20 -5.72
N LEU A 51 -14.21 -23.27 -5.17
CA LEU A 51 -13.71 -22.07 -4.50
C LEU A 51 -12.82 -22.41 -3.29
N LEU A 52 -13.26 -23.34 -2.45
CA LEU A 52 -12.45 -23.78 -1.29
C LEU A 52 -11.15 -24.46 -1.72
N SER A 53 -11.16 -25.21 -2.82
CA SER A 53 -9.95 -25.83 -3.36
C SER A 53 -8.99 -24.78 -3.88
N ASP A 54 -9.49 -23.77 -4.60
CA ASP A 54 -8.66 -22.67 -5.10
C ASP A 54 -8.04 -21.88 -3.96
N ILE A 55 -8.82 -21.56 -2.92
CA ILE A 55 -8.31 -20.92 -1.69
C ILE A 55 -7.25 -21.81 -1.03
N PHE A 56 -7.51 -23.11 -0.89
CA PHE A 56 -6.54 -24.06 -0.31
C PHE A 56 -5.24 -24.15 -1.11
N PHE A 57 -5.30 -24.11 -2.43
CA PHE A 57 -4.12 -24.16 -3.28
C PHE A 57 -3.35 -22.85 -3.32
N GLN A 58 -3.93 -21.75 -2.90
CA GLN A 58 -3.21 -20.48 -2.78
C GLN A 58 -2.68 -20.28 -1.34
N TRP A 59 -3.49 -20.64 -0.35
CA TRP A 59 -3.32 -20.28 1.05
C TRP A 59 -3.70 -21.45 1.99
N PRO A 60 -2.97 -22.57 1.95
CA PRO A 60 -3.29 -23.73 2.79
C PRO A 60 -3.20 -23.45 4.29
N SER A 61 -2.43 -22.44 4.73
CA SER A 61 -2.28 -22.12 6.16
C SER A 61 -3.62 -21.76 6.84
N ILE A 62 -4.58 -21.23 6.08
CA ILE A 62 -5.95 -20.90 6.53
C ILE A 62 -6.61 -22.07 7.27
N PHE A 63 -6.35 -23.30 6.82
CA PHE A 63 -7.09 -24.49 7.24
C PHE A 63 -6.39 -25.27 8.36
N VAL A 64 -5.22 -24.82 8.83
CA VAL A 64 -4.37 -25.55 9.80
C VAL A 64 -5.14 -25.94 11.06
N ARG A 65 -5.96 -25.03 11.59
CA ARG A 65 -6.67 -25.24 12.85
C ARG A 65 -8.01 -25.97 12.70
N LEU A 66 -8.52 -26.10 11.47
CA LEU A 66 -9.79 -26.79 11.21
C LEU A 66 -9.72 -28.29 11.46
N GLY A 67 -8.52 -28.88 11.41
CA GLY A 67 -8.33 -30.31 11.74
C GLY A 67 -8.74 -30.67 13.16
N ASN A 68 -8.67 -29.71 14.09
CA ASN A 68 -8.96 -29.91 15.52
C ASN A 68 -10.43 -29.59 15.89
N MET A 69 -11.24 -29.18 14.91
CA MET A 69 -12.62 -28.78 15.14
C MET A 69 -13.60 -29.95 14.99
N SER A 70 -14.75 -29.83 15.66
CA SER A 70 -15.88 -30.72 15.38
C SER A 70 -16.33 -30.54 13.92
N THR A 71 -16.88 -31.60 13.33
CA THR A 71 -17.39 -31.60 11.95
C THR A 71 -18.39 -30.46 11.70
N PHE A 72 -19.26 -30.18 12.67
CA PHE A 72 -20.22 -29.07 12.60
C PHE A 72 -19.53 -27.71 12.52
N SER A 73 -18.57 -27.43 13.43
CA SER A 73 -17.87 -26.15 13.47
C SER A 73 -17.02 -25.92 12.24
N ARG A 74 -16.32 -26.98 11.77
CA ARG A 74 -15.56 -26.95 10.53
C ARG A 74 -16.46 -26.62 9.33
N ARG A 75 -17.62 -27.26 9.23
CA ARG A 75 -18.58 -26.99 8.15
C ARG A 75 -19.07 -25.54 8.19
N LEU A 76 -19.40 -25.02 9.38
CA LEU A 76 -19.84 -23.64 9.55
C LEU A 76 -18.75 -22.65 9.15
N ALA A 77 -17.50 -22.87 9.59
CA ALA A 77 -16.35 -22.05 9.22
C ALA A 77 -16.14 -21.99 7.70
N LEU A 78 -16.23 -23.14 7.02
CA LEU A 78 -16.06 -23.23 5.56
C LEU A 78 -17.19 -22.54 4.79
N ILE A 79 -18.44 -22.67 5.26
CA ILE A 79 -19.57 -21.94 4.68
C ILE A 79 -19.39 -20.43 4.86
N SER A 80 -19.02 -19.98 6.06
CA SER A 80 -18.77 -18.57 6.33
C SER A 80 -17.63 -18.03 5.46
N LEU A 81 -16.55 -18.78 5.27
CA LEU A 81 -15.44 -18.39 4.40
C LEU A 81 -15.89 -18.22 2.95
N VAL A 82 -16.65 -19.18 2.43
CA VAL A 82 -17.21 -19.13 1.06
C VAL A 82 -18.08 -17.90 0.89
N SER A 83 -19.10 -17.73 1.76
CA SER A 83 -20.00 -16.57 1.67
C SER A 83 -19.26 -15.24 1.79
N PHE A 84 -18.18 -15.19 2.57
CA PHE A 84 -17.36 -14.00 2.70
C PHE A 84 -16.57 -13.72 1.42
N VAL A 85 -15.93 -14.72 0.83
CA VAL A 85 -15.17 -14.54 -0.41
C VAL A 85 -16.11 -14.21 -1.58
N GLU A 86 -17.28 -14.86 -1.67
CA GLU A 86 -18.32 -14.51 -2.64
C GLU A 86 -18.77 -13.05 -2.48
N LEU A 87 -19.00 -12.58 -1.24
CA LEU A 87 -19.27 -11.17 -0.97
C LEU A 87 -18.13 -10.26 -1.47
N LEU A 88 -16.88 -10.68 -1.31
CA LEU A 88 -15.73 -9.91 -1.79
C LEU A 88 -15.60 -9.89 -3.33
N GLU A 89 -16.08 -10.92 -4.02
CA GLU A 89 -15.97 -11.06 -5.47
C GLU A 89 -17.19 -10.49 -6.22
N ASP A 90 -18.40 -10.74 -5.71
CA ASP A 90 -19.66 -10.21 -6.24
C ASP A 90 -19.88 -8.75 -5.86
N GLY A 91 -19.38 -8.35 -4.69
CA GLY A 91 -19.33 -6.96 -4.31
C GLY A 91 -18.38 -6.25 -5.26
N SER A 92 -18.89 -5.26 -6.01
CA SER A 92 -18.04 -4.21 -6.55
C SER A 92 -17.48 -3.37 -5.40
N LEU A 93 -16.70 -3.98 -4.50
CA LEU A 93 -15.91 -3.32 -3.46
C LEU A 93 -15.06 -2.16 -4.00
N PRO A 94 -14.62 -2.14 -5.28
CA PRO A 94 -14.06 -0.92 -5.89
C PRO A 94 -15.03 0.26 -6.02
N LYS A 95 -16.27 0.14 -5.57
CA LYS A 95 -17.27 1.22 -5.45
C LYS A 95 -17.87 1.30 -4.04
N ALA A 96 -17.38 0.48 -3.10
CA ALA A 96 -17.95 0.42 -1.77
C ALA A 96 -17.58 1.66 -0.94
N THR A 97 -18.51 2.05 -0.08
CA THR A 97 -18.39 3.15 0.87
C THR A 97 -17.50 2.75 2.08
N PRO A 98 -16.92 3.73 2.79
CA PRO A 98 -16.18 3.44 4.02
C PRO A 98 -16.98 2.64 5.06
N GLU A 99 -18.29 2.88 5.17
CA GLU A 99 -19.19 2.13 6.07
C GLU A 99 -19.34 0.67 5.65
N GLU A 100 -19.39 0.38 4.34
CA GLU A 100 -19.41 -0.98 3.82
C GLU A 100 -18.10 -1.71 4.11
N PHE A 101 -16.95 -1.03 4.00
CA PHE A 101 -15.66 -1.61 4.43
C PHE A 101 -15.63 -1.93 5.92
N ALA A 102 -16.17 -1.07 6.78
CA ALA A 102 -16.26 -1.34 8.21
C ALA A 102 -17.10 -2.61 8.50
N SER A 103 -18.20 -2.81 7.77
CA SER A 103 -19.00 -4.03 7.85
C SER A 103 -18.23 -5.28 7.39
N VAL A 104 -17.45 -5.17 6.31
CA VAL A 104 -16.60 -6.24 5.80
C VAL A 104 -15.52 -6.64 6.81
N TYR A 105 -14.88 -5.69 7.48
CA TYR A 105 -13.95 -5.97 8.58
C TYR A 105 -14.63 -6.67 9.76
N GLY A 106 -15.87 -6.30 10.08
CA GLY A 106 -16.68 -7.00 11.08
C GLY A 106 -16.96 -8.46 10.71
N GLY A 107 -17.28 -8.73 9.44
CA GLY A 107 -17.43 -10.10 8.91
C GLY A 107 -16.14 -10.91 8.99
N LEU A 108 -14.99 -10.28 8.76
CA LEU A 108 -13.69 -10.93 8.85
C LEU A 108 -13.33 -11.34 10.28
N ALA A 109 -13.65 -10.49 11.26
CA ALA A 109 -13.48 -10.82 12.67
C ALA A 109 -14.29 -12.06 13.07
N ALA A 110 -15.49 -12.24 12.49
CA ALA A 110 -16.29 -13.44 12.69
C ALA A 110 -15.61 -14.69 12.12
N LEU A 111 -14.90 -14.59 10.98
CA LEU A 111 -14.09 -15.71 10.47
C LEU A 111 -12.92 -16.05 11.39
N GLY A 112 -12.27 -15.03 11.97
CA GLY A 112 -11.23 -15.22 12.98
C GLY A 112 -11.71 -15.99 14.22
N SER A 113 -12.99 -15.88 14.58
CA SER A 113 -13.58 -16.66 15.69
C SER A 113 -13.61 -18.17 15.42
N TYR A 114 -13.61 -18.58 14.14
CA TYR A 114 -13.44 -19.96 13.71
C TYR A 114 -11.96 -20.38 13.58
N GLN A 115 -11.04 -19.62 14.17
CA GLN A 115 -9.60 -19.88 14.16
C GLN A 115 -9.02 -20.06 12.73
N LEU A 116 -9.67 -19.46 11.73
CA LEU A 116 -9.12 -19.39 10.38
C LEU A 116 -8.01 -18.33 10.36
N GLU A 117 -6.88 -18.64 9.74
CA GLU A 117 -5.80 -17.66 9.51
C GLU A 117 -6.22 -16.72 8.37
N VAL A 118 -6.82 -15.56 8.70
CA VAL A 118 -7.47 -14.64 7.75
C VAL A 118 -6.62 -13.42 7.37
N ASP A 119 -5.35 -13.39 7.75
CA ASP A 119 -4.42 -12.29 7.47
C ASP A 119 -4.32 -11.91 5.99
N TRP A 120 -4.43 -12.90 5.10
CA TRP A 120 -4.42 -12.65 3.66
C TRP A 120 -5.70 -11.90 3.21
N LEU A 121 -6.86 -12.15 3.84
CA LEU A 121 -8.09 -11.42 3.56
C LEU A 121 -7.99 -9.99 4.06
N TYR A 122 -7.40 -9.76 5.25
CA TYR A 122 -7.08 -8.41 5.73
C TYR A 122 -6.25 -7.65 4.68
N LYS A 123 -5.13 -8.25 4.25
CA LYS A 123 -4.26 -7.65 3.22
C LYS A 123 -4.98 -7.39 1.90
N ARG A 124 -5.87 -8.30 1.49
CA ARG A 124 -6.66 -8.14 0.25
C ARG A 124 -7.64 -6.97 0.37
N ILE A 125 -8.33 -6.84 1.50
CA ILE A 125 -9.26 -5.73 1.75
C ILE A 125 -8.50 -4.41 1.83
N ASP A 126 -7.36 -4.37 2.51
CA ASP A 126 -6.47 -3.19 2.56
C ASP A 126 -6.04 -2.75 1.15
N GLN A 127 -5.66 -3.71 0.30
CA GLN A 127 -5.31 -3.42 -1.10
C GLN A 127 -6.51 -2.85 -1.87
N MET A 128 -7.70 -3.40 -1.70
CA MET A 128 -8.91 -2.89 -2.35
C MET A 128 -9.27 -1.48 -1.86
N ALA A 129 -9.17 -1.23 -0.56
CA ALA A 129 -9.37 0.09 0.03
C ALA A 129 -8.33 1.11 -0.48
N PHE A 130 -7.06 0.72 -0.58
CA PHE A 130 -6.02 1.57 -1.14
C PHE A 130 -6.29 1.92 -2.61
N LEU A 131 -6.72 0.95 -3.42
CA LEU A 131 -7.07 1.18 -4.83
C LEU A 131 -8.21 2.20 -5.00
N LEU A 132 -9.13 2.29 -4.04
CA LEU A 132 -10.18 3.31 -4.01
C LEU A 132 -9.66 4.71 -3.75
N GLU A 133 -8.61 4.85 -2.94
CA GLU A 133 -8.02 6.15 -2.62
C GLU A 133 -7.09 6.67 -3.72
N LEU A 134 -6.59 5.79 -4.60
CA LEU A 134 -5.63 6.14 -5.65
C LEU A 134 -6.05 7.34 -6.53
N PRO A 135 -7.33 7.47 -6.97
CA PRO A 135 -7.76 8.65 -7.73
C PRO A 135 -7.62 9.94 -6.91
N ALA A 136 -8.03 9.95 -5.65
CA ALA A 136 -7.91 11.11 -4.78
C ALA A 136 -6.43 11.49 -4.54
N TRP A 137 -5.55 10.50 -4.42
CA TRP A 137 -4.11 10.73 -4.33
C TRP A 137 -3.53 11.28 -5.64
N ARG A 138 -3.99 10.80 -6.79
CA ARG A 138 -3.59 11.31 -8.11
C ARG A 138 -3.99 12.78 -8.28
N ASP A 139 -5.21 13.14 -7.91
CA ASP A 139 -5.72 14.50 -7.99
C ASP A 139 -4.93 15.46 -7.07
N ARG A 140 -4.63 15.01 -5.85
CA ARG A 140 -3.77 15.76 -4.92
C ARG A 140 -2.37 15.97 -5.48
N LEU A 141 -1.77 14.93 -6.07
CA LEU A 141 -0.45 15.01 -6.66
C LEU A 141 -0.41 15.98 -7.84
N GLU A 142 -1.44 15.96 -8.70
CA GLU A 142 -1.56 16.90 -9.81
C GLU A 142 -1.69 18.35 -9.32
N LYS A 143 -2.48 18.56 -8.26
CA LYS A 143 -2.61 19.88 -7.63
C LYS A 143 -1.27 20.39 -7.10
N VAL A 144 -0.55 19.56 -6.34
CA VAL A 144 0.79 19.91 -5.82
C VAL A 144 1.78 20.17 -6.95
N SER A 145 1.71 19.41 -8.05
CA SER A 145 2.55 19.65 -9.23
C SER A 145 2.30 21.03 -9.84
N LYS A 146 1.04 21.45 -9.97
CA LYS A 146 0.68 22.79 -10.47
C LYS A 146 1.17 23.91 -9.54
N GLU A 147 0.99 23.75 -8.24
CA GLU A 147 1.50 24.71 -7.25
C GLU A 147 3.04 24.84 -7.31
N LEU A 148 3.75 23.72 -7.52
CA LEU A 148 5.20 23.71 -7.68
C LEU A 148 5.65 24.48 -8.93
N GLU A 149 4.95 24.33 -10.05
CA GLU A 149 5.21 25.08 -11.29
C GLU A 149 5.02 26.58 -11.07
N GLU A 150 3.94 27.00 -10.42
CA GLU A 150 3.66 28.41 -10.10
C GLU A 150 4.74 29.03 -9.21
N VAL A 151 5.20 28.28 -8.19
CA VAL A 151 6.32 28.68 -7.34
C VAL A 151 7.60 28.81 -8.16
N GLY A 152 7.87 27.89 -9.10
CA GLY A 152 8.99 27.95 -10.02
C GLY A 152 8.99 29.20 -10.91
N VAL A 153 7.83 29.55 -11.48
CA VAL A 153 7.64 30.79 -12.26
C VAL A 153 7.87 32.03 -11.39
N THR A 154 7.38 32.01 -10.15
CA THR A 154 7.56 33.13 -9.23
C THR A 154 9.02 33.31 -8.81
N ALA A 155 9.71 32.21 -8.51
CA ALA A 155 11.13 32.21 -8.16
C ALA A 155 12.01 32.73 -9.31
N THR A 156 11.74 32.31 -10.55
CA THR A 156 12.47 32.82 -11.72
C THR A 156 12.22 34.31 -11.96
N ARG A 157 10.97 34.79 -11.80
CA ARG A 157 10.64 36.23 -11.87
C ARG A 157 11.34 37.03 -10.78
N LEU A 158 11.36 36.55 -9.54
CA LEU A 158 12.06 37.19 -8.43
C LEU A 158 13.58 37.24 -8.67
N ARG A 159 14.16 36.16 -9.19
CA ARG A 159 15.58 36.11 -9.56
C ARG A 159 15.92 37.13 -10.67
N LYS A 160 15.05 37.29 -11.68
CA LYS A 160 15.21 38.33 -12.71
C LYS A 160 15.15 39.74 -12.12
N ARG A 161 14.18 40.01 -11.23
CA ARG A 161 14.05 41.30 -10.53
C ARG A 161 15.27 41.60 -9.65
N LYS A 162 15.76 40.61 -8.90
CA LYS A 162 16.97 40.74 -8.08
C LYS A 162 18.17 41.15 -8.92
N LYS A 163 18.44 40.45 -10.03
CA LYS A 163 19.55 40.80 -10.95
C LYS A 163 19.42 42.21 -11.51
N LYS A 164 18.20 42.65 -11.86
CA LYS A 164 17.97 44.00 -12.35
C LYS A 164 18.32 45.05 -11.30
N LEU A 165 17.83 44.86 -10.07
CA LEU A 165 18.11 45.77 -8.96
C LEU A 165 19.59 45.79 -8.59
N GLU A 166 20.27 44.65 -8.60
CA GLU A 166 21.73 44.58 -8.40
C GLU A 166 22.48 45.39 -9.47
N GLY A 167 22.05 45.33 -10.73
CA GLY A 167 22.58 46.19 -11.80
C GLY A 167 22.31 47.68 -11.58
N GLU A 168 21.07 48.05 -11.26
CA GLU A 168 20.69 49.45 -10.99
C GLU A 168 21.45 50.03 -9.77
N VAL A 169 21.73 49.22 -8.75
CA VAL A 169 22.55 49.62 -7.58
C VAL A 169 24.00 49.82 -7.99
N ALA A 170 24.60 48.89 -8.74
CA ALA A 170 25.98 49.00 -9.20
C ALA A 170 26.20 50.22 -10.12
N GLU A 171 25.23 50.53 -10.98
CA GLU A 171 25.26 51.74 -11.81
C GLU A 171 25.21 53.03 -10.98
N ARG A 172 24.36 53.07 -9.93
CA ARG A 172 24.28 54.22 -9.02
C ARG A 172 25.56 54.39 -8.21
N GLU A 173 26.15 53.31 -7.70
CA GLU A 173 27.42 53.36 -6.96
C GLU A 173 28.57 53.85 -7.85
N SER A 174 28.63 53.37 -9.10
CA SER A 174 29.60 53.84 -10.10
C SER A 174 29.42 55.33 -10.41
N ALA A 175 28.19 55.79 -10.65
CA ALA A 175 27.89 57.20 -10.92
C ALA A 175 28.21 58.13 -9.73
N ASN A 176 28.01 57.66 -8.50
CA ASN A 176 28.33 58.41 -7.28
C ASN A 176 29.84 58.44 -6.98
N SER A 177 30.61 57.48 -7.51
CA SER A 177 32.08 57.45 -7.39
C SER A 177 32.79 58.39 -8.39
N GLY A 178 32.09 58.82 -9.45
CA GLY A 178 32.62 59.69 -10.51
C GLY A 178 32.49 61.19 -10.26
N GLY A 179 31.95 61.61 -9.11
CA GLY A 179 31.72 63.02 -8.82
C GLY A 179 32.02 63.34 -7.37
N PHE A 180 33.28 63.64 -7.06
CA PHE A 180 33.70 64.70 -6.12
C PHE A 180 35.23 64.75 -6.09
N ASP A 181 35.83 65.50 -7.03
CA ASP A 181 37.19 66.03 -6.86
C ASP A 181 37.05 67.53 -6.56
N MET A 182 36.84 67.86 -5.29
CA MET A 182 36.92 69.22 -4.77
C MET A 182 38.23 69.36 -4.01
N SER A 183 39.35 69.32 -4.72
CA SER A 183 40.65 69.61 -4.12
C SER A 183 41.48 70.59 -4.96
N SER A 184 41.74 71.74 -4.32
CA SER A 184 42.70 72.78 -4.67
C SER A 184 42.35 73.76 -5.79
N HIS A 185 41.72 74.87 -5.43
CA HIS A 185 42.16 76.21 -5.86
C HIS A 185 41.76 77.23 -4.77
N ALA A 186 42.40 77.10 -3.61
CA ALA A 186 42.48 78.15 -2.62
C ALA A 186 43.95 78.55 -2.49
N GLY A 187 44.27 79.79 -2.89
CA GLY A 187 45.55 80.44 -2.60
C GLY A 187 46.51 80.58 -3.78
N GLN A 188 46.22 81.49 -4.72
CA GLN A 188 47.31 82.22 -5.39
C GLN A 188 47.47 83.56 -4.69
N GLY A 189 48.57 83.66 -3.94
CA GLY A 189 49.00 84.86 -3.26
C GLY A 189 49.35 85.97 -4.24
N LEU A 190 48.91 87.17 -3.90
CA LEU A 190 49.40 88.44 -4.40
C LEU A 190 50.93 88.50 -4.29
N ARG A 191 51.61 88.62 -5.42
CA ARG A 191 52.94 89.22 -5.50
C ARG A 191 52.89 90.39 -6.48
N GLN A 192 53.41 91.51 -5.96
CA GLN A 192 53.66 92.84 -6.53
C GLN A 192 52.49 93.82 -6.48
#